data_AF-A0A6A8LQL9-F1
#
_entry.id   AF-A0A6A8LQL9-F1
#
_cell.length_a   1.000
_cell.length_b   1.000
_cell.length_c   1.000
_cell.angle_alpha   90.00
_cell.angle_beta   90.00
_cell.angle_gamma   90.00
#
_symmetry.space_group_name_H-M   'P 1'
#
loop_
_entity.id
_entity.type
_entity.pdbx_description
1 polymer ?
#
loop_
_entity_poly.entity_id
_entity_poly.type
_entity_poly.pdbx_seq_one_letter_code
_entity_poly.pdbx_strand_id
1 'polypeptide(L)'
;LSHKLTAAQIKEMNPKGIIFSGGPNSVYDDGAFQIDPEIFELGIPILGICYGMQLMAYNLPGGKVESADNKEYGKAIITVKNQENVMFKDLPETQTVWMSHGDLVTQVPEGFEVTATSDNCPISAMANDAKKFYGLQFHTEVRNTEYGNDILRHFAFDVCQARSNWSMDDFIDMQIQKIRETVGDKKVLLGLSGGVDSSVVGVLLHKAIGNQLTSIFVDHGLLRKGEAEQVMDSLGGKFGLNIIKVDAKERFLNKLAGVSDPEKKRKIIGNEFIRVFDDESGKLEGIEFLA
;
A
#
# COMPACT_ATOMS: atom_id res chain seq x y z
N LEU A 1 3.25 -6.30 4.18
CA LEU A 1 4.10 -7.48 4.47
C LEU A 1 3.18 -8.66 4.78
N SER A 2 3.63 -9.90 4.57
CA SER A 2 2.80 -11.09 4.86
C SER A 2 2.72 -11.35 6.37
N HIS A 3 1.57 -11.83 6.87
CA HIS A 3 1.42 -12.29 8.25
C HIS A 3 2.28 -13.53 8.57
N LYS A 4 2.81 -14.21 7.54
CA LYS A 4 3.64 -15.41 7.65
C LYS A 4 5.11 -15.14 7.98
N LEU A 5 5.50 -13.88 8.17
CA LEU A 5 6.86 -13.56 8.57
C LEU A 5 7.10 -14.04 10.00
N THR A 6 8.26 -14.67 10.20
CA THR A 6 8.72 -15.07 11.53
C THR A 6 9.23 -13.87 12.33
N ALA A 7 9.28 -14.00 13.66
CA ALA A 7 9.86 -13.00 14.55
C ALA A 7 11.33 -12.71 14.18
N ALA A 8 12.09 -13.73 13.77
CA ALA A 8 13.47 -13.58 13.31
C ALA A 8 13.59 -12.68 12.07
N GLN A 9 12.74 -12.88 11.06
CA GLN A 9 12.70 -12.04 9.85
C GLN A 9 12.30 -10.60 10.17
N ILE A 10 11.31 -10.42 11.06
CA ILE A 10 10.89 -9.08 11.51
C ILE A 10 12.03 -8.38 12.26
N LYS A 11 12.75 -9.11 13.12
CA LYS A 11 13.91 -8.58 13.84
C LYS A 11 15.02 -8.13 12.90
N GLU A 12 15.29 -8.90 11.83
CA GLU A 12 16.26 -8.53 10.79
C GLU A 12 15.89 -7.23 10.06
N MET A 13 14.59 -7.00 9.83
CA MET A 13 14.09 -5.76 9.23
C MET A 13 14.24 -4.53 10.15
N ASN A 14 14.44 -4.75 11.46
CA ASN A 14 14.62 -3.72 12.48
C ASN A 14 13.55 -2.60 12.46
N PRO A 15 12.24 -2.92 12.49
CA PRO A 15 11.18 -1.91 12.42
C PRO A 15 11.08 -1.10 13.71
N LYS A 16 10.60 0.15 13.59
CA LYS A 16 10.30 1.02 14.75
C LYS A 16 8.98 0.69 15.44
N GLY A 17 8.07 0.04 14.71
CA GLY A 17 6.76 -0.38 15.18
C GLY A 17 6.12 -1.35 14.19
N ILE A 18 5.14 -2.10 14.66
CA ILE A 18 4.41 -3.10 13.88
C ILE A 18 2.93 -2.74 13.91
N ILE A 19 2.26 -2.80 12.76
CA ILE A 19 0.80 -2.67 12.69
C ILE A 19 0.23 -4.00 12.19
N PHE A 20 -0.62 -4.63 13.01
CA PHE A 20 -1.46 -5.75 12.57
C PHE A 20 -2.74 -5.18 11.96
N SER A 21 -2.92 -5.37 10.67
CA SER A 21 -4.09 -4.87 9.95
C SER A 21 -5.37 -5.63 10.30
N GLY A 22 -6.50 -5.09 9.86
CA GLY A 22 -7.77 -5.83 9.84
C GLY A 22 -7.75 -7.03 8.89
N GLY A 23 -8.83 -7.81 8.95
CA GLY A 23 -9.05 -9.01 8.14
C GLY A 23 -10.51 -9.44 8.23
N PRO A 24 -11.03 -10.18 7.23
CA PRO A 24 -12.44 -10.57 7.20
C PRO A 24 -12.77 -11.81 8.05
N ASN A 25 -11.76 -12.50 8.56
CA ASN A 25 -11.90 -13.78 9.25
C ASN A 25 -12.18 -13.59 10.74
N SER A 26 -12.78 -14.58 11.39
CA SER A 26 -12.70 -14.75 12.84
C SER A 26 -11.31 -15.25 13.24
N VAL A 27 -10.85 -14.90 14.44
CA VAL A 27 -9.62 -15.47 15.01
C VAL A 27 -9.76 -16.97 15.34
N TYR A 28 -10.99 -17.47 15.44
CA TYR A 28 -11.30 -18.88 15.72
C TYR A 28 -11.58 -19.72 14.47
N ASP A 29 -11.65 -19.11 13.29
CA ASP A 29 -11.93 -19.85 12.04
C ASP A 29 -10.82 -20.86 11.72
N ASP A 30 -11.19 -22.01 11.16
CA ASP A 30 -10.23 -22.96 10.60
C ASP A 30 -9.43 -22.29 9.47
N GLY A 31 -8.11 -22.13 9.67
CA GLY A 31 -7.24 -21.41 8.74
C GLY A 31 -7.23 -19.89 8.92
N ALA A 32 -7.72 -19.38 10.06
CA ALA A 32 -7.55 -18.00 10.48
C ALA A 32 -6.08 -17.54 10.36
N PHE A 33 -5.87 -16.27 10.02
CA PHE A 33 -4.53 -15.74 9.84
C PHE A 33 -3.84 -15.59 11.20
N GLN A 34 -2.88 -16.47 11.46
CA GLN A 34 -2.04 -16.40 12.64
C GLN A 34 -0.73 -15.67 12.35
N ILE A 35 -0.05 -15.28 13.42
CA ILE A 35 1.29 -14.71 13.40
C ILE A 35 2.22 -15.58 14.25
N ASP A 36 3.53 -15.38 14.08
CA ASP A 36 4.53 -15.94 14.99
C ASP A 36 4.37 -15.31 16.38
N PRO A 37 4.03 -16.07 17.44
CA PRO A 37 3.81 -15.52 18.78
C PRO A 37 5.06 -14.84 19.37
N GLU A 38 6.27 -15.21 18.94
CA GLU A 38 7.51 -14.59 19.40
C GLU A 38 7.61 -13.10 19.01
N ILE A 39 6.77 -12.62 18.08
CA ILE A 39 6.69 -11.20 17.71
C ILE A 39 6.34 -10.33 18.94
N PHE A 40 5.49 -10.81 19.84
CA PHE A 40 5.13 -10.09 21.06
C PHE A 40 6.30 -9.95 22.05
N GLU A 41 7.37 -10.71 21.87
CA GLU A 41 8.55 -10.70 22.75
C GLU A 41 9.72 -9.89 22.18
N LEU A 42 9.56 -9.29 20.98
CA LEU A 42 10.62 -8.51 20.33
C LEU A 42 10.90 -7.16 21.00
N GLY A 43 10.04 -6.69 21.91
CA GLY A 43 10.14 -5.36 22.52
C GLY A 43 9.91 -4.21 21.55
N ILE A 44 9.25 -4.48 20.42
CA ILE A 44 8.89 -3.51 19.39
C ILE A 44 7.42 -3.10 19.61
N PRO A 45 7.06 -1.80 19.57
CA PRO A 45 5.66 -1.38 19.70
C PRO A 45 4.73 -2.01 18.68
N ILE A 46 3.50 -2.33 19.08
CA ILE A 46 2.51 -3.00 18.23
C ILE A 46 1.17 -2.26 18.29
N LEU A 47 0.57 -1.99 17.13
CA LEU A 47 -0.81 -1.53 16.98
C LEU A 47 -1.63 -2.59 16.24
N GLY A 48 -2.66 -3.13 16.89
CA GLY A 48 -3.65 -4.00 16.26
C GLY A 48 -4.88 -3.22 15.83
N ILE A 49 -5.31 -3.36 14.57
CA ILE A 49 -6.51 -2.73 14.01
C ILE A 49 -7.52 -3.83 13.65
N CYS A 50 -8.74 -3.73 14.17
CA CYS A 50 -9.82 -4.69 13.99
C CYS A 50 -9.36 -6.14 14.27
N TYR A 51 -9.21 -6.98 13.24
CA TYR A 51 -8.66 -8.32 13.38
C TYR A 51 -7.30 -8.35 14.09
N GLY A 52 -6.43 -7.35 13.86
CA GLY A 52 -5.16 -7.25 14.57
C GLY A 52 -5.29 -7.05 16.07
N MET A 53 -6.32 -6.31 16.52
CA MET A 53 -6.65 -6.16 17.94
C MET A 53 -7.17 -7.48 18.52
N GLN A 54 -8.03 -8.17 17.77
CA GLN A 54 -8.57 -9.47 18.18
C GLN A 54 -7.48 -10.53 18.25
N LEU A 55 -6.56 -10.55 17.28
CA LEU A 55 -5.42 -11.46 17.25
C LEU A 55 -4.48 -11.21 18.44
N MET A 56 -4.27 -9.95 18.80
CA MET A 56 -3.54 -9.57 20.00
C MET A 56 -4.26 -10.08 21.26
N ALA A 57 -5.56 -9.86 21.38
CA ALA A 57 -6.34 -10.34 22.52
C ALA A 57 -6.37 -11.88 22.61
N TYR A 58 -6.45 -12.57 21.48
CA TYR A 58 -6.50 -14.03 21.41
C TYR A 58 -5.18 -14.69 21.81
N ASN A 59 -4.04 -14.11 21.40
CA ASN A 59 -2.72 -14.69 21.66
C ASN A 59 -2.11 -14.29 23.02
N LEU A 60 -2.54 -13.18 23.61
CA LEU A 60 -2.01 -12.71 24.89
C LEU A 60 -2.79 -13.27 26.08
N PRO A 61 -2.12 -13.63 27.19
CA PRO A 61 -2.77 -14.18 28.37
C PRO A 61 -3.91 -13.30 28.90
N GLY A 62 -5.02 -13.93 29.26
CA GLY A 62 -6.19 -13.27 29.86
C GLY A 62 -7.12 -12.56 28.87
N GLY A 63 -6.75 -12.47 27.59
CA GLY A 63 -7.63 -11.89 26.57
C GLY A 63 -8.70 -12.85 26.10
N LYS A 64 -9.85 -12.31 25.68
CA LYS A 64 -10.99 -13.09 25.18
C LYS A 64 -11.66 -12.38 24.01
N VAL A 65 -11.93 -13.13 22.95
CA VAL A 65 -12.66 -12.69 21.76
C VAL A 65 -13.94 -13.52 21.64
N GLU A 66 -15.05 -12.89 21.30
CA GLU A 66 -16.33 -13.56 21.09
C GLU A 66 -17.01 -13.02 19.82
N SER A 67 -17.88 -13.83 19.22
CA SER A 67 -18.74 -13.36 18.13
C SER A 67 -19.64 -12.24 18.63
N ALA A 68 -19.74 -11.15 17.89
CA ALA A 68 -20.68 -10.08 18.21
C ALA A 68 -22.12 -10.52 17.91
N ASP A 69 -23.06 -10.23 18.82
CA ASP A 69 -24.49 -10.48 18.59
C ASP A 69 -25.04 -9.60 17.45
N ASN A 70 -24.50 -8.38 17.32
CA ASN A 70 -24.80 -7.43 16.26
C ASN A 70 -23.51 -7.10 15.51
N LYS A 71 -23.38 -7.54 14.26
CA LYS A 71 -22.23 -7.17 13.44
C LYS A 71 -22.31 -5.69 13.07
N GLU A 72 -21.38 -4.89 13.59
CA GLU A 72 -21.35 -3.45 13.34
C GLU A 72 -20.42 -3.15 12.16
N TYR A 73 -21.03 -2.76 11.04
CA TYR A 73 -20.34 -2.28 9.85
C TYR A 73 -20.80 -0.86 9.56
N GLY A 74 -20.00 0.13 9.93
CA GLY A 74 -20.32 1.51 9.65
C GLY A 74 -19.80 2.51 10.67
N LYS A 75 -20.43 3.68 10.67
CA LYS A 75 -20.10 4.75 11.61
C LYS A 75 -20.57 4.36 13.01
N ALA A 76 -19.68 4.49 13.98
CA ALA A 76 -20.00 4.40 15.40
C ALA A 76 -19.44 5.62 16.12
N ILE A 77 -20.03 5.95 17.25
CA ILE A 77 -19.50 6.96 18.17
C ILE A 77 -18.77 6.20 19.28
N ILE A 78 -17.50 6.52 19.50
CA ILE A 78 -16.76 6.03 20.66
C ILE A 78 -16.66 7.11 21.73
N THR A 79 -16.55 6.68 22.97
CA THR A 79 -16.18 7.48 24.15
C THR A 79 -14.83 7.01 24.65
N VAL A 80 -13.82 7.87 24.57
CA VAL A 80 -12.48 7.68 25.13
C VAL A 80 -12.58 7.74 26.65
N LYS A 81 -12.13 6.70 27.34
CA LYS A 81 -12.18 6.57 28.80
C LYS A 81 -10.94 7.14 29.49
N ASN A 82 -9.82 7.20 28.78
CA ASN A 82 -8.56 7.75 29.26
C ASN A 82 -7.98 8.72 28.22
N GLN A 83 -8.20 10.03 28.41
CA GLN A 83 -7.65 11.07 27.51
C GLN A 83 -6.13 11.26 27.65
N GLU A 84 -5.54 10.75 28.74
CA GLU A 84 -4.08 10.76 28.90
C GLU A 84 -3.41 9.62 28.12
N ASN A 85 -4.19 8.66 27.58
CA ASN A 85 -3.63 7.61 26.75
C ASN A 85 -3.02 8.21 25.48
N VAL A 86 -1.78 7.81 25.17
CA VAL A 86 -0.99 8.37 24.07
C VAL A 86 -1.72 8.29 22.72
N MET A 87 -2.54 7.27 22.48
CA MET A 87 -3.26 7.12 21.21
C MET A 87 -4.38 8.16 21.01
N PHE A 88 -4.90 8.72 22.10
CA PHE A 88 -6.02 9.67 22.10
C PHE A 88 -5.65 11.05 22.67
N LYS A 89 -4.37 11.28 22.92
CA LYS A 89 -3.85 12.52 23.48
C LYS A 89 -4.26 13.71 22.61
N ASP A 90 -4.75 14.77 23.25
CA ASP A 90 -5.21 16.00 22.57
C ASP A 90 -6.37 15.80 21.56
N LEU A 91 -7.04 14.64 21.59
CA LEU A 91 -8.23 14.35 20.79
C LEU A 91 -9.52 14.44 21.63
N PRO A 92 -10.70 14.70 21.01
CA PRO A 92 -11.95 14.78 21.75
C PRO A 92 -12.33 13.46 22.45
N GLU A 93 -13.00 13.58 23.60
CA GLU A 93 -13.55 12.43 24.33
C GLU A 93 -14.48 11.58 23.48
N THR A 94 -15.32 12.24 22.68
CA THR A 94 -16.31 11.62 21.82
C THR A 94 -15.96 11.91 20.37
N GLN A 95 -15.83 10.86 19.57
CA GLN A 95 -15.44 10.97 18.17
C GLN A 95 -16.10 9.89 17.30
N THR A 96 -16.31 10.22 16.03
CA THR A 96 -16.87 9.29 15.04
C THR A 96 -15.76 8.42 14.45
N VAL A 97 -15.98 7.11 14.47
CA VAL A 97 -15.06 6.11 13.92
C VAL A 97 -15.76 5.17 12.95
N TRP A 98 -14.98 4.45 12.15
CA TRP A 98 -15.49 3.41 11.25
C TRP A 98 -15.25 2.01 11.82
N MET A 99 -16.31 1.41 12.35
CA MET A 99 -16.33 0.02 12.82
C MET A 99 -16.56 -0.94 11.66
N SER A 100 -15.90 -2.08 11.69
CA SER A 100 -16.12 -3.16 10.73
C SER A 100 -15.73 -4.49 11.36
N HIS A 101 -16.62 -5.06 12.19
CA HIS A 101 -16.29 -6.27 12.93
C HIS A 101 -17.44 -7.28 13.03
N GLY A 102 -17.09 -8.56 12.86
CA GLY A 102 -17.96 -9.70 13.14
C GLY A 102 -17.79 -10.24 14.57
N ASP A 103 -16.57 -10.13 15.09
CA ASP A 103 -16.19 -10.50 16.45
C ASP A 103 -15.80 -9.25 17.24
N LEU A 104 -15.73 -9.36 18.56
CA LEU A 104 -15.24 -8.29 19.43
C LEU A 104 -14.45 -8.87 20.59
N VAL A 105 -13.55 -8.06 21.16
CA VAL A 105 -12.86 -8.40 22.40
C VAL A 105 -13.84 -8.19 23.56
N THR A 106 -14.06 -9.21 24.40
CA THR A 106 -14.89 -9.10 25.62
C THR A 106 -14.05 -9.05 26.90
N GLN A 107 -12.78 -9.44 26.84
CA GLN A 107 -11.84 -9.31 27.93
C GLN A 107 -10.47 -8.85 27.39
N VAL A 108 -9.95 -7.75 27.92
CA VAL A 108 -8.60 -7.29 27.56
C VAL A 108 -7.54 -8.22 28.18
N PRO A 109 -6.37 -8.42 27.54
CA PRO A 109 -5.29 -9.22 28.11
C PRO A 109 -4.74 -8.65 29.42
N GLU A 110 -3.98 -9.47 30.14
CA GLU A 110 -3.33 -9.05 31.39
C GLU A 110 -2.43 -7.82 31.18
N GLY A 111 -2.59 -6.82 32.05
CA GLY A 111 -1.87 -5.56 31.99
C GLY A 111 -2.38 -4.57 30.94
N PHE A 112 -3.44 -4.89 30.19
CA PHE A 112 -4.15 -3.93 29.34
C PHE A 112 -5.25 -3.21 30.12
N GLU A 113 -5.53 -1.98 29.70
CA GLU A 113 -6.70 -1.21 30.08
C GLU A 113 -7.62 -0.96 28.88
N VAL A 114 -8.91 -0.76 29.14
CA VAL A 114 -9.88 -0.33 28.13
C VAL A 114 -9.80 1.19 27.99
N THR A 115 -9.43 1.67 26.80
CA THR A 115 -9.18 3.10 26.57
C THR A 115 -10.30 3.79 25.80
N ALA A 116 -11.16 3.05 25.11
CA ALA A 116 -12.37 3.59 24.48
C ALA A 116 -13.48 2.54 24.40
N THR A 117 -14.73 3.00 24.40
CA THR A 117 -15.94 2.15 24.33
C THR A 117 -16.94 2.73 23.33
N SER A 118 -17.82 1.91 22.76
CA SER A 118 -19.03 2.34 22.06
C SER A 118 -20.25 1.59 22.61
N ASP A 119 -21.46 1.99 22.18
CA ASP A 119 -22.71 1.36 22.62
C ASP A 119 -22.76 -0.15 22.30
N ASN A 120 -22.23 -0.56 21.15
CA ASN A 120 -22.24 -1.96 20.68
C ASN A 120 -20.88 -2.66 20.84
N CYS A 121 -19.83 -1.95 21.25
CA CYS A 121 -18.48 -2.49 21.42
C CYS A 121 -17.86 -1.96 22.74
N PRO A 122 -18.06 -2.69 23.86
CA PRO A 122 -17.57 -2.28 25.17
C PRO A 122 -16.05 -2.12 25.27
N ILE A 123 -15.29 -2.75 24.36
CA ILE A 123 -13.84 -2.62 24.25
C ILE A 123 -13.53 -2.17 22.82
N SER A 124 -13.77 -0.89 22.54
CA SER A 124 -13.48 -0.28 21.23
C SER A 124 -12.00 0.05 21.06
N ALA A 125 -11.28 0.24 22.16
CA ALA A 125 -9.82 0.33 22.19
C ALA A 125 -9.26 -0.23 23.49
N MET A 126 -8.05 -0.79 23.42
CA MET A 126 -7.29 -1.28 24.57
C MET A 126 -5.81 -0.88 24.47
N ALA A 127 -5.14 -0.68 25.60
CA ALA A 127 -3.74 -0.28 25.63
C ALA A 127 -2.97 -0.97 26.76
N ASN A 128 -1.70 -1.26 26.50
CA ASN A 128 -0.70 -1.64 27.49
C ASN A 128 0.54 -0.76 27.25
N ASP A 129 0.62 0.34 27.98
CA ASP A 129 1.68 1.34 27.80
C ASP A 129 3.06 0.80 28.17
N ALA A 130 3.14 -0.14 29.12
CA ALA A 130 4.40 -0.77 29.54
C ALA A 130 5.03 -1.60 28.41
N LYS A 131 4.21 -2.35 27.66
CA LYS A 131 4.65 -3.11 26.47
C LYS A 131 4.57 -2.30 25.17
N LYS A 132 3.95 -1.11 25.20
CA LYS A 132 3.61 -0.29 24.02
C LYS A 132 2.75 -1.05 23.01
N PHE A 133 1.77 -1.80 23.51
CA PHE A 133 0.81 -2.54 22.69
C PHE A 133 -0.55 -1.85 22.73
N TYR A 134 -1.12 -1.59 21.57
CA TYR A 134 -2.38 -0.86 21.41
C TYR A 134 -3.29 -1.65 20.48
N GLY A 135 -4.57 -1.68 20.78
CA GLY A 135 -5.60 -2.35 19.98
C GLY A 135 -6.77 -1.41 19.74
N LEU A 136 -7.23 -1.31 18.49
CA LEU A 136 -8.38 -0.51 18.07
C LEU A 136 -9.36 -1.41 17.30
N GLN A 137 -10.64 -1.39 17.65
CA GLN A 137 -11.65 -2.20 16.97
C GLN A 137 -12.14 -1.55 15.66
N PHE A 138 -11.84 -0.26 15.46
CA PHE A 138 -12.19 0.55 14.30
C PHE A 138 -10.99 0.81 13.38
N HIS A 139 -11.29 1.15 12.12
CA HIS A 139 -10.29 1.45 11.10
C HIS A 139 -9.87 2.92 11.15
N THR A 140 -8.63 3.17 11.53
CA THR A 140 -8.06 4.52 11.68
C THR A 140 -7.50 5.06 10.35
N GLU A 141 -7.30 4.19 9.37
CA GLU A 141 -6.76 4.49 8.04
C GLU A 141 -7.80 5.02 7.05
N VAL A 142 -9.09 4.95 7.38
CA VAL A 142 -10.19 5.38 6.51
C VAL A 142 -10.68 6.78 6.87
N ARG A 143 -11.11 7.54 5.84
CA ARG A 143 -11.60 8.92 6.00
C ARG A 143 -12.84 9.07 6.89
N ASN A 144 -13.54 7.97 7.13
CA ASN A 144 -14.74 7.94 7.95
C ASN A 144 -14.46 7.99 9.46
N THR A 145 -13.19 7.82 9.84
CA THR A 145 -12.71 8.01 11.21
C THR A 145 -12.10 9.41 11.31
N GLU A 146 -12.74 10.30 12.07
CA GLU A 146 -12.47 11.74 12.04
C GLU A 146 -11.01 12.09 12.37
N TYR A 147 -10.45 11.44 13.40
CA TYR A 147 -9.09 11.68 13.89
C TYR A 147 -8.15 10.51 13.60
N GLY A 148 -8.46 9.72 12.57
CA GLY A 148 -7.74 8.49 12.30
C GLY A 148 -6.26 8.69 11.91
N ASN A 149 -5.95 9.79 11.24
CA ASN A 149 -4.56 10.15 10.94
C ASN A 149 -3.80 10.58 12.19
N ASP A 150 -4.45 11.26 13.14
CA ASP A 150 -3.84 11.71 14.39
C ASP A 150 -3.48 10.52 15.28
N ILE A 151 -4.38 9.53 15.40
CA ILE A 151 -4.12 8.26 16.11
C ILE A 151 -2.92 7.52 15.49
N LEU A 152 -2.85 7.41 14.16
CA LEU A 152 -1.69 6.81 13.48
C LEU A 152 -0.40 7.62 13.69
N ARG A 153 -0.51 8.95 13.77
CA ARG A 153 0.60 9.85 14.05
C ARG A 153 1.13 9.63 15.46
N HIS A 154 0.27 9.51 16.47
CA HIS A 154 0.66 9.20 17.84
C HIS A 154 1.41 7.86 17.91
N PHE A 155 0.90 6.83 17.25
CA PHE A 155 1.60 5.55 17.21
C PHE A 155 2.97 5.66 16.54
N ALA A 156 3.05 6.28 15.36
CA ALA A 156 4.29 6.35 14.60
C ALA A 156 5.37 7.22 15.28
N PHE A 157 5.00 8.39 15.82
CA PHE A 157 5.97 9.38 16.28
C PHE A 157 6.14 9.41 17.80
N ASP A 158 5.06 9.23 18.57
CA ASP A 158 5.13 9.33 20.03
C ASP A 158 5.46 7.96 20.65
N VAL A 159 4.81 6.89 20.18
CA VAL A 159 5.03 5.52 20.68
C VAL A 159 6.28 4.89 20.08
N CYS A 160 6.35 4.83 18.74
CA CYS A 160 7.42 4.17 18.00
C CYS A 160 8.69 5.04 17.89
N GLN A 161 8.58 6.34 18.18
CA GLN A 161 9.68 7.30 18.05
C GLN A 161 10.32 7.26 16.65
N ALA A 162 9.51 6.99 15.62
CA ALA A 162 9.96 7.08 14.24
C ALA A 162 10.30 8.54 13.92
N ARG A 163 11.18 8.72 12.94
CA ARG A 163 11.49 10.06 12.41
C ARG A 163 10.66 10.28 11.16
N SER A 164 10.21 11.52 10.94
CA SER A 164 9.61 11.91 9.67
C SER A 164 10.73 12.19 8.66
N ASN A 165 11.45 11.13 8.27
CA ASN A 165 12.60 11.18 7.38
C ASN A 165 12.36 10.45 6.06
N TRP A 166 11.10 10.23 5.71
CA TRP A 166 10.72 9.76 4.38
C TRP A 166 10.28 10.95 3.55
N SER A 167 11.07 11.30 2.53
CA SER A 167 10.76 12.35 1.57
C SER A 167 10.85 11.82 0.15
N MET A 168 10.16 12.48 -0.78
CA MET A 168 10.25 12.12 -2.20
C MET A 168 11.65 12.40 -2.77
N ASP A 169 12.36 13.39 -2.25
CA ASP A 169 13.71 13.72 -2.69
C ASP A 169 14.69 12.60 -2.30
N ASP A 170 14.66 12.17 -1.03
CA ASP A 170 15.47 11.02 -0.57
C ASP A 170 15.13 9.75 -1.35
N PHE A 171 13.83 9.52 -1.61
CA PHE A 171 13.39 8.36 -2.39
C PHE A 171 13.93 8.39 -3.82
N ILE A 172 13.91 9.53 -4.50
CA ILE A 172 14.46 9.69 -5.84
C ILE A 172 15.95 9.35 -5.85
N ASP A 173 16.73 9.89 -4.90
CA ASP A 173 18.16 9.64 -4.82
C ASP A 173 18.46 8.16 -4.54
N MET A 174 17.73 7.55 -3.61
CA MET A 174 17.83 6.11 -3.32
C MET A 174 17.51 5.25 -4.55
N GLN A 175 16.45 5.57 -5.29
CA GLN A 175 16.10 4.81 -6.49
C GLN A 175 17.11 5.02 -7.62
N ILE A 176 17.61 6.24 -7.83
CA ILE A 176 18.66 6.51 -8.82
C ILE A 176 19.89 5.66 -8.54
N GLN A 177 20.35 5.62 -7.29
CA GLN A 177 21.49 4.80 -6.89
C GLN A 177 21.21 3.31 -7.16
N LYS A 178 20.07 2.80 -6.70
CA LYS A 178 19.68 1.40 -6.90
C LYS A 178 19.60 1.02 -8.38
N ILE A 179 19.06 1.91 -9.23
CA ILE A 179 18.99 1.71 -10.68
C ILE A 179 20.41 1.61 -11.25
N ARG A 180 21.31 2.54 -10.90
CA ARG A 180 22.70 2.52 -11.37
C ARG A 180 23.44 1.24 -10.97
N GLU A 181 23.29 0.82 -9.72
CA GLU A 181 23.89 -0.42 -9.21
C GLU A 181 23.35 -1.67 -9.91
N THR A 182 22.04 -1.70 -10.19
CA THR A 182 21.39 -2.85 -10.83
C THR A 182 21.69 -2.92 -12.33
N VAL A 183 21.64 -1.78 -13.02
CA VAL A 183 21.77 -1.72 -14.49
C VAL A 183 23.23 -1.71 -14.92
N GLY A 184 24.12 -1.04 -14.16
CA GLY A 184 25.51 -0.82 -14.56
C GLY A 184 25.58 -0.10 -15.91
N ASP A 185 26.35 -0.65 -16.84
CA ASP A 185 26.54 -0.10 -18.21
C ASP A 185 25.56 -0.67 -19.25
N LYS A 186 24.58 -1.46 -18.82
CA LYS A 186 23.66 -2.19 -19.70
C LYS A 186 22.54 -1.28 -20.22
N LYS A 187 21.93 -1.64 -21.34
CA LYS A 187 20.80 -0.86 -21.89
C LYS A 187 19.46 -1.34 -21.36
N VAL A 188 18.56 -0.38 -21.20
CA VAL A 188 17.20 -0.58 -20.69
C VAL A 188 16.19 -0.16 -21.76
N LEU A 189 15.20 -1.02 -21.99
CA LEU A 189 14.04 -0.72 -22.82
C LEU A 189 12.84 -0.42 -21.93
N LEU A 190 12.06 0.62 -22.27
CA LEU A 190 10.83 0.99 -21.58
C LEU A 190 9.66 1.10 -22.57
N GLY A 191 8.51 0.52 -22.21
CA GLY A 191 7.23 0.82 -22.87
C GLY A 191 6.59 2.08 -22.27
N LEU A 192 6.54 3.16 -23.04
CA LEU A 192 5.83 4.38 -22.65
C LEU A 192 4.38 4.34 -23.13
N SER A 193 3.45 4.62 -22.22
CA SER A 193 2.02 4.72 -22.52
C SER A 193 1.48 6.15 -22.47
N GLY A 194 2.23 7.09 -21.92
CA GLY A 194 1.75 8.45 -21.58
C GLY A 194 1.01 8.52 -20.24
N GLY A 195 0.80 7.38 -19.57
CA GLY A 195 0.31 7.35 -18.18
C GLY A 195 1.36 7.84 -17.18
N VAL A 196 0.91 8.25 -15.99
CA VAL A 196 1.80 8.79 -14.94
C VAL A 196 2.88 7.79 -14.56
N ASP A 197 2.54 6.51 -14.39
CA ASP A 197 3.48 5.48 -13.92
C ASP A 197 4.67 5.30 -14.88
N SER A 198 4.39 4.99 -16.16
CA SER A 198 5.45 4.79 -17.17
C SER A 198 6.24 6.08 -17.43
N SER A 199 5.59 7.24 -17.32
CA SER A 199 6.26 8.55 -17.46
C SER A 199 7.23 8.82 -16.30
N VAL A 200 6.82 8.54 -15.06
CA VAL A 200 7.68 8.70 -13.87
C VAL A 200 8.85 7.71 -13.93
N VAL A 201 8.60 6.46 -14.30
CA VAL A 201 9.66 5.46 -14.52
C VAL A 201 10.64 5.94 -15.59
N GLY A 202 10.14 6.43 -16.74
CA GLY A 202 10.99 6.96 -17.81
C GLY A 202 11.86 8.13 -17.37
N VAL A 203 11.30 9.10 -16.65
CA VAL A 203 12.07 10.25 -16.13
C VAL A 203 13.09 9.81 -15.08
N LEU A 204 12.73 8.87 -14.20
CA LEU A 204 13.64 8.38 -13.16
C LEU A 204 14.80 7.57 -13.75
N LEU A 205 14.52 6.68 -14.70
CA LEU A 205 15.55 5.94 -15.45
C LEU A 205 16.43 6.91 -16.25
N HIS A 206 15.86 7.88 -16.94
CA HIS A 206 16.65 8.85 -17.69
C HIS A 206 17.59 9.65 -16.78
N LYS A 207 17.12 10.09 -15.60
CA LYS A 207 17.98 10.74 -14.59
C LYS A 207 19.10 9.82 -14.09
N ALA A 208 18.83 8.52 -13.96
CA ALA A 208 19.79 7.56 -13.44
C ALA A 208 20.85 7.16 -14.46
N ILE A 209 20.43 6.80 -15.68
CA ILE A 209 21.24 6.09 -16.69
C ILE A 209 21.25 6.76 -18.08
N GLY A 210 20.59 7.91 -18.23
CA GLY A 210 20.66 8.76 -19.42
C GLY A 210 20.38 8.00 -20.72
N ASN A 211 21.39 7.96 -21.60
CA ASN A 211 21.31 7.39 -22.94
C ASN A 211 21.27 5.85 -22.97
N GLN A 212 21.45 5.17 -21.83
CA GLN A 212 21.24 3.72 -21.74
C GLN A 212 19.75 3.36 -21.86
N LEU A 213 18.86 4.32 -21.60
CA LEU A 213 17.42 4.16 -21.75
C LEU A 213 17.00 4.41 -23.21
N THR A 214 16.28 3.44 -23.78
CA THR A 214 15.45 3.63 -24.97
C THR A 214 14.00 3.39 -24.61
N SER A 215 13.12 4.29 -24.99
CA SER A 215 11.69 4.14 -24.77
C SER A 215 10.94 3.94 -26.07
N ILE A 216 9.90 3.11 -26.08
CA ILE A 216 9.00 2.94 -27.22
C ILE A 216 7.63 3.46 -26.83
N PHE A 217 7.09 4.38 -27.63
CA PHE A 217 5.72 4.89 -27.49
C PHE A 217 4.90 4.49 -28.71
N VAL A 218 3.86 3.68 -28.49
CA VAL A 218 2.99 3.18 -29.58
C VAL A 218 1.72 4.00 -29.65
N ASP A 219 1.60 4.82 -30.71
CA ASP A 219 0.36 5.47 -31.07
C ASP A 219 -0.53 4.50 -31.86
N HIS A 220 -1.37 3.79 -31.12
CA HIS A 220 -2.34 2.85 -31.68
C HIS A 220 -3.62 3.55 -32.20
N GLY A 221 -3.67 4.89 -32.20
CA GLY A 221 -4.81 5.66 -32.72
C GLY A 221 -6.08 5.64 -31.86
N LEU A 222 -6.00 5.15 -30.62
CA LEU A 222 -7.11 5.13 -29.64
C LEU A 222 -6.81 6.00 -28.42
N LEU A 223 -5.85 6.92 -28.55
CA LEU A 223 -5.47 7.88 -27.53
C LEU A 223 -6.44 9.06 -27.51
N ARG A 224 -6.37 9.90 -26.46
CA ARG A 224 -7.10 11.16 -26.42
C ARG A 224 -6.55 12.14 -27.46
N LYS A 225 -7.38 13.11 -27.82
CA LYS A 225 -6.99 14.17 -28.76
C LYS A 225 -5.73 14.91 -28.27
N GLY A 226 -4.67 14.91 -29.08
CA GLY A 226 -3.42 15.61 -28.79
C GLY A 226 -2.48 14.90 -27.82
N GLU A 227 -2.82 13.69 -27.37
CA GLU A 227 -2.06 13.00 -26.32
C GLU A 227 -0.67 12.56 -26.81
N ALA A 228 -0.57 12.06 -28.05
CA ALA A 228 0.71 11.65 -28.62
C ALA A 228 1.68 12.82 -28.75
N GLU A 229 1.19 13.99 -29.18
CA GLU A 229 1.98 15.21 -29.29
C GLU A 229 2.44 15.68 -27.90
N GLN A 230 1.54 15.71 -26.92
CA GLN A 230 1.86 16.10 -25.54
C GLN A 230 2.94 15.21 -24.91
N VAL A 231 2.87 13.89 -25.15
CA VAL A 231 3.88 12.93 -24.67
C VAL A 231 5.24 13.23 -25.30
N MET A 232 5.31 13.41 -26.62
CA MET A 232 6.57 13.69 -27.30
C MET A 232 7.16 15.05 -26.90
N ASP A 233 6.34 16.10 -26.80
CA ASP A 233 6.77 17.44 -26.41
C ASP A 233 7.31 17.47 -24.97
N SER A 234 6.63 16.77 -24.06
CA SER A 234 7.01 16.73 -22.65
C SER A 234 8.19 15.80 -22.41
N LEU A 235 8.02 14.51 -22.67
CA LEU A 235 9.01 13.48 -22.30
C LEU A 235 10.20 13.47 -23.25
N GLY A 236 9.96 13.52 -24.56
CA GLY A 236 11.03 13.55 -25.56
C GLY A 236 11.70 14.94 -25.63
N GLY A 237 10.90 16.00 -25.62
CA GLY A 237 11.37 17.38 -25.72
C GLY A 237 11.96 17.93 -24.42
N LYS A 238 11.11 18.22 -23.42
CA LYS A 238 11.53 18.90 -22.18
C LYS A 238 12.41 18.04 -21.29
N PHE A 239 12.10 16.75 -21.16
CA PHE A 239 12.86 15.83 -20.31
C PHE A 239 13.99 15.10 -21.05
N GLY A 240 14.03 15.17 -22.39
CA GLY A 240 15.14 14.63 -23.18
C GLY A 240 15.19 13.10 -23.28
N LEU A 241 14.08 12.40 -23.02
CA LEU A 241 14.04 10.94 -23.16
C LEU A 241 14.25 10.54 -24.63
N ASN A 242 15.03 9.48 -24.85
CA ASN A 242 15.14 8.83 -26.14
C ASN A 242 13.86 8.01 -26.40
N ILE A 243 12.94 8.55 -27.21
CA ILE A 243 11.64 7.94 -27.50
C ILE A 243 11.52 7.59 -28.98
N ILE A 244 11.29 6.31 -29.25
CA ILE A 244 10.86 5.80 -30.55
C ILE A 244 9.33 5.87 -30.59
N LYS A 245 8.80 6.87 -31.29
CA LYS A 245 7.36 6.97 -31.58
C LYS A 245 6.99 6.05 -32.74
N VAL A 246 6.02 5.19 -32.52
CA VAL A 246 5.51 4.24 -33.51
C VAL A 246 4.08 4.62 -33.86
N ASP A 247 3.84 5.03 -35.11
CA ASP A 247 2.48 5.21 -35.61
C ASP A 247 1.93 3.85 -36.07
N ALA A 248 1.01 3.30 -35.28
CA ALA A 248 0.36 2.03 -35.56
C ALA A 248 -1.16 2.21 -35.77
N LYS A 249 -1.65 3.44 -35.99
CA LYS A 249 -3.09 3.74 -36.05
C LYS A 249 -3.84 2.87 -37.05
N GLU A 250 -3.37 2.79 -38.29
CA GLU A 250 -4.03 1.97 -39.32
C GLU A 250 -4.03 0.48 -38.96
N ARG A 251 -2.90 -0.01 -38.42
CA ARG A 251 -2.73 -1.42 -38.01
C ARG A 251 -3.77 -1.84 -36.97
N PHE A 252 -4.02 -1.00 -35.97
CA PHE A 252 -5.02 -1.27 -34.95
C PHE A 252 -6.45 -1.08 -35.46
N LEU A 253 -6.74 0.02 -36.16
CA LEU A 253 -8.10 0.30 -36.65
C LEU A 253 -8.59 -0.75 -37.64
N ASN A 254 -7.71 -1.24 -38.53
CA ASN A 254 -8.06 -2.32 -39.47
C ASN A 254 -8.42 -3.62 -38.75
N LYS A 255 -7.76 -3.95 -37.64
CA LYS A 255 -8.06 -5.16 -36.85
C LYS A 255 -9.32 -5.04 -35.99
N LEU A 256 -9.72 -3.81 -35.69
CA LEU A 256 -10.94 -3.52 -34.93
C LEU A 256 -12.17 -3.34 -35.84
N ALA A 257 -11.99 -3.31 -37.17
CA ALA A 257 -13.06 -3.18 -38.12
C ALA A 257 -14.10 -4.30 -37.96
N GLY A 258 -15.37 -3.92 -37.78
CA GLY A 258 -16.48 -4.86 -37.61
C GLY A 258 -16.52 -5.59 -36.25
N VAL A 259 -15.59 -5.34 -35.34
CA VAL A 259 -15.60 -5.96 -34.00
C VAL A 259 -16.49 -5.13 -33.08
N SER A 260 -17.57 -5.70 -32.59
CA SER A 260 -18.48 -5.07 -31.61
C SER A 260 -18.20 -5.52 -30.18
N ASP A 261 -17.91 -6.80 -29.99
CA ASP A 261 -17.69 -7.43 -28.69
C ASP A 261 -16.50 -6.82 -27.93
N PRO A 262 -16.70 -6.29 -26.71
CA PRO A 262 -15.67 -5.56 -25.98
C PRO A 262 -14.50 -6.44 -25.52
N GLU A 263 -14.73 -7.72 -25.19
CA GLU A 263 -13.64 -8.62 -24.81
C GLU A 263 -12.74 -8.96 -25.99
N LYS A 264 -13.33 -9.23 -27.17
CA LYS A 264 -12.59 -9.40 -28.42
C LYS A 264 -11.80 -8.15 -28.76
N LYS A 265 -12.36 -6.94 -28.61
CA LYS A 265 -11.60 -5.69 -28.79
C LYS A 265 -10.38 -5.63 -27.87
N ARG A 266 -10.54 -5.92 -26.58
CA ARG A 266 -9.43 -5.92 -25.61
C ARG A 266 -8.34 -6.92 -25.99
N LYS A 267 -8.71 -8.15 -26.38
CA LYS A 267 -7.76 -9.18 -26.83
C LYS A 267 -7.03 -8.76 -28.10
N ILE A 268 -7.73 -8.16 -29.07
CA ILE A 268 -7.13 -7.66 -30.32
C ILE A 268 -6.12 -6.54 -30.03
N ILE A 269 -6.51 -5.53 -29.23
CA ILE A 269 -5.66 -4.39 -28.88
C ILE A 269 -4.42 -4.88 -28.12
N GLY A 270 -4.59 -5.71 -27.09
CA GLY A 270 -3.46 -6.23 -26.31
C GLY A 270 -2.48 -7.06 -27.15
N ASN A 271 -2.99 -7.99 -27.96
CA ASN A 271 -2.15 -8.81 -28.84
C ASN A 271 -1.42 -7.97 -29.87
N GLU A 272 -2.08 -6.96 -30.45
CA GLU A 272 -1.45 -6.13 -31.46
C GLU A 272 -0.42 -5.17 -30.87
N PHE A 273 -0.65 -4.68 -29.65
CA PHE A 273 0.33 -3.89 -28.92
C PHE A 273 1.62 -4.67 -28.68
N ILE A 274 1.51 -5.91 -28.19
CA ILE A 274 2.68 -6.79 -27.98
C ILE A 274 3.44 -6.98 -29.30
N ARG A 275 2.73 -7.28 -30.40
CA ARG A 275 3.38 -7.46 -31.71
C ARG A 275 4.10 -6.21 -32.20
N VAL A 276 3.49 -5.04 -32.07
CA VAL A 276 4.14 -3.78 -32.44
C VAL A 276 5.37 -3.53 -31.56
N PHE A 277 5.26 -3.76 -30.26
CA PHE A 277 6.39 -3.60 -29.35
C PHE A 277 7.52 -4.59 -29.64
N ASP A 278 7.20 -5.85 -29.95
CA ASP A 278 8.17 -6.88 -30.36
C ASP A 278 8.85 -6.51 -31.69
N ASP A 279 8.08 -6.05 -32.68
CA ASP A 279 8.61 -5.62 -33.99
C ASP A 279 9.63 -4.48 -33.83
N GLU A 280 9.39 -3.56 -32.90
CA GLU A 280 10.27 -2.41 -32.66
C GLU A 280 11.45 -2.73 -31.74
N SER A 281 11.22 -3.52 -30.69
CA SER A 281 12.28 -3.95 -29.78
C SER A 281 13.28 -4.88 -30.46
N GLY A 282 12.83 -5.71 -31.41
CA GLY A 282 13.70 -6.57 -32.23
C GLY A 282 14.67 -5.80 -33.15
N LYS A 283 14.46 -4.50 -33.35
CA LYS A 283 15.40 -3.62 -34.08
C LYS A 283 16.50 -3.06 -33.19
N LEU A 284 16.40 -3.25 -31.87
CA LEU A 284 17.33 -2.72 -30.89
C LEU A 284 18.35 -3.79 -30.48
N GLU A 285 19.62 -3.41 -30.44
CA GLU A 285 20.72 -4.30 -30.04
C GLU A 285 21.22 -4.01 -28.62
N GLY A 286 21.46 -5.08 -27.87
CA GLY A 286 22.09 -5.04 -26.55
C GLY A 286 21.18 -4.56 -25.42
N ILE A 287 19.86 -4.70 -25.57
CA ILE A 287 18.91 -4.51 -24.47
C ILE A 287 19.02 -5.71 -23.52
N GLU A 288 19.32 -5.45 -22.25
CA GLU A 288 19.41 -6.50 -21.21
C GLU A 288 18.31 -6.37 -20.14
N PHE A 289 17.65 -5.22 -20.05
CA PHE A 289 16.55 -4.99 -19.12
C PHE A 289 15.31 -4.47 -19.86
N LEU A 290 14.15 -4.95 -19.42
CA LEU A 290 12.84 -4.37 -19.71
C LEU A 290 12.30 -3.75 -18.42
N ALA A 291 12.02 -2.45 -18.45
CA ALA A 291 11.45 -1.70 -17.35
C ALA A 291 9.91 -1.66 -17.39
#